data_AF-A0A8S1EC80-F1
#
_entry.id   AF-A0A8S1EC80-F1
#
_cell.length_a   1.000
_cell.length_b   1.000
_cell.length_c   1.000
_cell.angle_alpha   90.00
_cell.angle_beta   90.00
_cell.angle_gamma   90.00
#
_symmetry.space_group_name_H-M   'P 1'
#
loop_
_entity.id
_entity.type
_entity.pdbx_description
1 polymer ?
#
loop_
_entity_poly.entity_id
_entity_poly.type
_entity_poly.pdbx_seq_one_letter_code
_entity_poly.pdbx_strand_id
1 'polypeptide(L)'
;MHEGYSHKHFHNDICIVHLDEWARGEGIATVRLPSRSQVKETFAGRTATVSGWGGISNAEAPINPELKYADVTIRDNQICSYIYPEAVADETRLCTYNPDGSGICHGDSGGPLTITESDTE
;
A
#
# COMPACT_ATOMS: atom_id res chain seq x y z
N MET A 1 13.54 -4.24 -11.32
CA MET A 1 13.37 -4.63 -9.91
C MET A 1 14.42 -3.90 -9.10
N HIS A 2 14.13 -3.49 -7.87
CA HIS A 2 15.11 -2.83 -7.02
C HIS A 2 16.33 -3.73 -6.79
N GLU A 3 17.54 -3.19 -6.94
CA GLU A 3 18.81 -3.95 -6.86
C GLU A 3 19.02 -4.58 -5.47
N GLY A 4 18.53 -3.91 -4.43
CA GLY A 4 18.55 -4.39 -3.05
C GLY A 4 17.34 -5.25 -2.64
N TYR A 5 16.55 -5.77 -3.59
CA TYR A 5 15.41 -6.64 -3.26
C TYR A 5 15.87 -7.93 -2.56
N SER A 6 15.18 -8.31 -1.49
CA SER A 6 15.44 -9.56 -0.76
C SER A 6 14.16 -10.37 -0.58
N HIS A 7 14.06 -11.53 -1.24
CA HIS A 7 12.89 -12.41 -1.10
C HIS A 7 12.74 -13.00 0.31
N LYS A 8 13.83 -13.12 1.08
CA LYS A 8 13.78 -13.72 2.42
C LYS A 8 13.00 -12.86 3.42
N HIS A 9 13.18 -11.55 3.33
CA HIS A 9 12.59 -10.58 4.26
C HIS A 9 11.69 -9.56 3.54
N PHE A 10 11.49 -9.72 2.22
CA PHE A 10 10.79 -8.80 1.32
C PHE A 10 11.36 -7.36 1.29
N HIS A 11 12.62 -7.15 1.69
CA HIS A 11 13.18 -5.80 1.75
C HIS A 11 13.20 -5.18 0.36
N ASN A 12 12.92 -3.89 0.26
CA ASN A 12 12.91 -3.14 -1.01
C ASN A 12 12.04 -3.82 -2.09
N ASP A 13 10.86 -4.30 -1.72
CA ASP A 13 9.90 -4.91 -2.64
C ASP A 13 9.23 -3.85 -3.52
N ILE A 14 9.99 -3.36 -4.50
CA ILE A 14 9.56 -2.37 -5.47
C ILE A 14 10.15 -2.67 -6.85
N CYS A 15 9.34 -2.47 -7.88
CA CYS A 15 9.77 -2.52 -9.26
C CYS A 15 9.09 -1.43 -10.09
N ILE A 16 9.67 -1.15 -11.25
CA ILE A 16 9.09 -0.25 -12.24
C ILE A 16 8.75 -1.12 -13.45
N VAL A 17 7.50 -1.04 -13.91
CA VAL A 17 7.06 -1.59 -15.18
C VAL A 17 7.08 -0.46 -16.20
N HIS A 18 7.90 -0.60 -17.24
CA HIS A 18 7.94 0.37 -18.33
C HIS A 18 6.99 -0.08 -19.42
N LEU A 19 6.04 0.77 -19.77
CA LEU A 19 5.15 0.55 -20.90
C LEU A 19 5.83 1.04 -22.19
N ASP A 20 5.67 0.30 -23.28
CA ASP A 20 6.18 0.72 -24.60
C ASP A 20 5.53 2.03 -25.06
N GLU A 21 4.26 2.24 -24.66
CA GLU A 21 3.49 3.44 -24.95
C GLU A 21 2.72 3.92 -23.72
N TRP A 22 2.48 5.24 -23.65
CA TRP A 22 1.71 5.86 -22.58
C TRP A 22 0.23 5.49 -22.67
N ALA A 23 -0.33 4.95 -21.59
CA ALA A 23 -1.76 4.79 -21.43
C ALA A 23 -2.47 6.16 -21.36
N ARG A 24 -3.52 6.36 -22.16
CA ARG A 24 -4.34 7.58 -22.19
C ARG A 24 -5.79 7.19 -22.43
N GLY A 25 -6.72 7.91 -21.80
CA GLY A 25 -8.16 7.67 -21.97
C GLY A 25 -8.97 8.15 -20.78
N GLU A 26 -10.29 8.04 -20.90
CA GLU A 26 -11.20 8.25 -19.77
C GLU A 26 -10.95 7.20 -18.69
N GLY A 27 -10.94 7.62 -17.42
CA GLY A 27 -10.64 6.75 -16.29
C GLY A 27 -9.16 6.43 -16.08
N ILE A 28 -8.24 7.04 -16.85
CA ILE A 28 -6.80 6.85 -16.69
C ILE A 28 -6.17 8.14 -16.15
N ALA A 29 -5.54 8.05 -14.98
CA ALA A 29 -4.79 9.14 -14.36
C ALA A 29 -3.60 8.60 -13.57
N THR A 30 -2.58 9.44 -13.39
CA THR A 30 -1.42 9.13 -12.56
C THR A 30 -1.65 9.53 -11.11
N VAL A 31 -1.15 8.73 -10.17
CA VAL A 31 -1.03 9.13 -8.75
C VAL A 31 0.24 9.96 -8.52
N ARG A 32 0.20 10.91 -7.60
CA ARG A 32 1.41 11.63 -7.17
C ARG A 32 2.21 10.75 -6.20
N LEU A 33 3.53 10.75 -6.36
CA LEU A 33 4.42 10.12 -5.38
C LEU A 33 4.67 11.08 -4.20
N PRO A 34 4.91 10.57 -2.99
CA PRO A 34 5.38 11.39 -1.87
C PRO A 34 6.61 12.21 -2.25
N SER A 35 6.65 13.45 -1.78
CA SER A 35 7.76 14.37 -2.07
C SER A 35 9.02 14.01 -1.29
N ARG A 36 10.18 14.53 -1.71
CA ARG A 36 11.46 14.29 -1.00
C ARG A 36 11.47 14.79 0.45
N SER A 37 10.68 15.81 0.78
CA SER A 37 10.56 16.30 2.16
C SER A 37 9.83 15.30 3.06
N GLN A 38 9.02 14.41 2.49
CA GLN A 38 8.24 13.40 3.21
C GLN A 38 8.99 12.06 3.36
N VAL A 39 10.24 11.96 2.91
CA VAL A 39 11.01 10.70 2.94
C VAL A 39 11.21 10.13 4.35
N LYS A 40 11.12 10.97 5.39
CA LYS A 40 11.20 10.58 6.81
C LYS A 40 9.85 10.60 7.52
N GLU A 41 8.76 10.89 6.80
CA GLU A 41 7.43 10.91 7.39
C GLU A 41 6.99 9.46 7.62
N THR A 42 6.50 9.17 8.83
CA THR A 42 5.96 7.84 9.16
C THR A 42 4.51 7.67 8.70
N PHE A 43 3.85 8.78 8.38
CA PHE A 43 2.42 8.89 8.07
C PHE A 43 1.49 8.33 9.16
N ALA A 44 2.01 7.98 10.34
CA ALA A 44 1.26 7.35 11.42
C ALA A 44 0.10 8.24 11.88
N GLY A 45 -1.06 7.61 12.10
CA GLY A 45 -2.31 8.27 12.46
C GLY A 45 -3.09 8.88 11.28
N ARG A 46 -2.51 8.92 10.06
CA ARG A 46 -3.25 9.36 8.87
C ARG A 46 -4.18 8.25 8.37
N THR A 47 -5.34 8.65 7.87
CA THR A 47 -6.21 7.77 7.10
C THR A 47 -5.66 7.65 5.68
N ALA A 48 -5.53 6.41 5.22
CA ALA A 48 -5.13 6.07 3.86
C ALA A 48 -6.21 5.19 3.22
N THR A 49 -6.24 5.12 1.91
CA THR A 49 -7.18 4.29 1.16
C THR A 49 -6.41 3.18 0.45
N VAL A 50 -6.90 1.95 0.59
CA VAL A 50 -6.48 0.81 -0.22
C VAL A 50 -7.58 0.49 -1.22
N SER A 51 -7.21 0.07 -2.43
CA SER A 51 -8.18 -0.22 -3.50
C SER A 51 -7.74 -1.40 -4.36
N GLY A 52 -8.69 -2.20 -4.82
CA GLY A 52 -8.43 -3.41 -5.59
C GLY A 52 -9.68 -4.27 -5.86
N TRP A 53 -9.47 -5.39 -6.53
CA TRP A 53 -10.46 -6.41 -6.88
C TRP A 53 -10.33 -7.70 -6.07
N GLY A 54 -9.46 -7.72 -5.07
CA GLY A 54 -9.15 -8.87 -4.24
C GLY A 54 -10.35 -9.41 -3.47
N GLY A 55 -10.11 -10.52 -2.76
CA GLY A 55 -11.10 -11.13 -1.90
C GLY A 55 -11.62 -10.15 -0.85
N ILE A 56 -12.89 -10.26 -0.49
CA ILE A 56 -13.54 -9.43 0.54
C ILE A 56 -13.42 -10.05 1.95
N SER A 57 -12.65 -11.13 2.07
CA SER A 57 -12.41 -11.84 3.32
C SER A 57 -11.11 -12.66 3.23
N ASN A 58 -10.61 -13.12 4.38
CA ASN A 58 -9.48 -14.04 4.45
C ASN A 58 -9.81 -15.48 4.03
N ALA A 59 -11.09 -15.80 3.79
CA ALA A 59 -11.47 -17.07 3.20
C ALA A 59 -11.16 -17.06 1.70
N GLU A 60 -10.90 -18.24 1.12
CA GLU A 60 -10.86 -18.42 -0.33
C GLU A 60 -12.23 -18.09 -0.92
N ALA A 61 -12.40 -16.83 -1.29
CA ALA A 61 -13.57 -16.30 -1.96
C ALA A 61 -13.18 -15.90 -3.38
N PRO A 62 -14.09 -16.03 -4.35
CA PRO A 62 -13.84 -15.57 -5.71
C PRO A 62 -13.52 -14.07 -5.71
N ILE A 63 -12.59 -13.69 -6.61
CA ILE A 63 -12.21 -12.30 -6.90
C ILE A 63 -13.47 -11.48 -7.22
N ASN A 64 -13.53 -10.26 -6.70
CA ASN A 64 -14.70 -9.39 -6.89
C ASN A 64 -14.66 -8.78 -8.29
N PRO A 65 -15.72 -8.86 -9.12
CA PRO A 65 -15.75 -8.22 -10.42
C PRO A 65 -15.77 -6.69 -10.33
N GLU A 66 -16.15 -6.13 -9.18
CA GLU A 66 -16.19 -4.69 -8.94
C GLU A 66 -15.00 -4.23 -8.12
N LEU A 67 -14.45 -3.07 -8.48
CA LEU A 67 -13.41 -2.41 -7.67
C LEU A 67 -13.97 -2.10 -6.28
N LYS A 68 -13.23 -2.49 -5.25
CA LYS A 68 -13.51 -2.16 -3.86
C LYS A 68 -12.41 -1.27 -3.31
N TYR A 69 -12.73 -0.57 -2.24
CA TYR A 69 -11.79 0.23 -1.48
C TYR A 69 -12.16 0.21 0.01
N ALA A 70 -11.17 0.45 0.85
CA ALA A 70 -11.34 0.60 2.28
C ALA A 70 -10.42 1.69 2.79
N ASP A 71 -10.93 2.50 3.72
CA ASP A 71 -10.09 3.43 4.47
C ASP A 71 -9.44 2.68 5.63
N VAL A 72 -8.13 2.83 5.76
CA VAL A 72 -7.29 2.19 6.78
C VAL A 72 -6.48 3.26 7.52
N THR A 73 -6.24 3.05 8.82
CA THR A 73 -5.36 3.96 9.57
C THR A 73 -3.92 3.50 9.51
N ILE A 74 -2.99 4.38 9.14
CA ILE A 74 -1.56 4.07 9.19
C ILE A 74 -1.15 4.00 10.67
N ARG A 75 -0.49 2.90 11.03
CA ARG A 75 -0.06 2.60 12.39
C ARG A 75 1.44 2.71 12.52
N ASP A 76 1.89 3.19 13.68
CA ASP A 76 3.30 3.27 14.01
C ASP A 76 3.98 1.90 13.92
N ASN A 77 5.11 1.85 13.23
CA ASN A 77 5.87 0.63 12.99
C ASN A 77 6.42 0.00 14.27
N GLN A 78 6.67 0.79 15.33
CA GLN A 78 7.05 0.25 16.63
C GLN A 78 5.95 -0.63 17.22
N ILE A 79 4.68 -0.30 16.99
CA ILE A 79 3.58 -1.14 17.45
C ILE A 79 3.53 -2.43 16.64
N CYS A 80 3.73 -2.31 15.32
CA CYS A 80 3.74 -3.44 14.42
C CYS A 80 4.91 -4.40 14.65
N SER A 81 6.09 -3.91 15.04
CA SER A 81 7.24 -4.76 15.28
C SER A 81 7.05 -5.72 16.47
N TYR A 82 6.15 -5.40 17.40
CA TYR A 82 5.75 -6.36 18.45
C TYR A 82 4.92 -7.53 17.90
N ILE A 83 4.20 -7.33 16.79
CA ILE A 83 3.34 -8.36 16.16
C ILE A 83 4.11 -9.10 15.06
N TYR A 84 4.91 -8.37 14.28
CA TYR A 84 5.64 -8.83 13.11
C TYR A 84 7.13 -8.41 13.18
N PRO A 85 7.90 -8.94 14.16
CA PRO A 85 9.25 -8.48 14.45
C PRO A 85 10.22 -8.65 13.28
N GLU A 86 10.06 -9.69 12.47
CA GLU A 86 10.94 -9.94 11.31
C GLU A 86 10.54 -9.15 10.06
N ALA A 87 9.27 -8.73 9.95
CA ALA A 87 8.75 -8.07 8.76
C ALA A 87 8.84 -6.53 8.86
N VAL A 88 8.76 -5.96 10.06
CA VAL A 88 8.71 -4.51 10.29
C VAL A 88 10.01 -4.00 10.96
N ALA A 89 11.10 -4.78 10.82
CA ALA A 89 12.41 -4.44 11.35
C ALA A 89 13.12 -3.31 10.57
N ASP A 90 12.66 -3.01 9.37
CA ASP A 90 13.22 -1.96 8.52
C ASP A 90 12.23 -0.81 8.29
N GLU A 91 12.76 0.38 8.02
CA GLU A 91 11.99 1.60 7.73
C GLU A 91 11.40 1.59 6.30
N THR A 92 11.39 0.45 5.59
CA THR A 92 10.95 0.36 4.19
C THR A 92 9.48 -0.03 4.03
N ARG A 93 8.76 -0.22 5.15
CA ARG A 93 7.34 -0.62 5.17
C ARG A 93 6.50 0.30 6.01
N LEU A 94 5.23 0.38 5.67
CA LEU A 94 4.20 1.00 6.49
C LEU A 94 3.24 -0.07 6.99
N CYS A 95 2.70 0.18 8.17
CA CYS A 95 1.67 -0.66 8.76
C CYS A 95 0.32 0.02 8.73
N THR A 96 -0.74 -0.76 8.53
CA THR A 96 -2.12 -0.27 8.57
C THR A 96 -2.96 -1.08 9.54
N TYR A 97 -3.97 -0.45 10.13
CA TYR A 97 -4.84 -1.09 11.10
C TYR A 97 -6.20 -0.41 11.14
N ASN A 98 -7.26 -1.23 11.24
CA ASN A 98 -8.59 -0.79 11.65
C ASN A 98 -9.11 -1.66 12.80
N PRO A 99 -9.74 -1.06 13.83
CA PRO A 99 -10.30 -1.82 14.96
C PRO A 99 -11.41 -2.80 14.58
N ASP A 100 -12.15 -2.54 13.51
CA ASP A 100 -13.25 -3.39 13.02
C ASP A 100 -12.76 -4.58 12.16
N GLY A 101 -11.46 -4.69 11.92
CA GLY A 101 -10.85 -5.74 11.11
C GLY A 101 -10.96 -5.53 9.60
N SER A 102 -11.49 -4.40 9.13
CA SER A 102 -11.49 -4.04 7.71
C SER A 102 -10.08 -3.67 7.24
N GLY A 103 -9.77 -3.94 5.96
CA GLY A 103 -8.47 -3.62 5.38
C GLY A 103 -8.14 -4.45 4.16
N ILE A 104 -6.85 -4.70 3.97
CA ILE A 104 -6.29 -5.42 2.83
C ILE A 104 -6.54 -6.93 3.00
N CYS A 105 -6.99 -7.58 1.93
CA CYS A 105 -7.16 -9.04 1.83
C CYS A 105 -6.33 -9.59 0.66
N HIS A 106 -6.45 -10.88 0.36
CA HIS A 106 -5.72 -11.55 -0.72
C HIS A 106 -6.21 -11.12 -2.12
N GLY A 107 -5.33 -11.09 -3.12
CA GLY A 107 -5.73 -11.01 -4.54
C GLY A 107 -5.06 -9.90 -5.38
N ASP A 108 -4.66 -8.78 -4.78
CA ASP A 108 -4.00 -7.67 -5.48
C ASP A 108 -2.63 -7.31 -4.87
N SER A 109 -1.73 -8.28 -4.80
CA SER A 109 -0.38 -8.04 -4.32
C SER A 109 0.34 -6.97 -5.16
N GLY A 110 0.88 -5.94 -4.52
CA GLY A 110 1.49 -4.78 -5.18
C GLY A 110 0.54 -3.61 -5.47
N GLY A 111 -0.73 -3.71 -5.05
CA GLY A 111 -1.70 -2.62 -5.14
C GLY A 111 -1.32 -1.38 -4.30
N PRO A 112 -1.96 -0.23 -4.56
CA PRO A 112 -1.57 1.04 -3.94
C PRO A 112 -2.15 1.24 -2.53
N LEU A 113 -1.40 1.98 -1.71
CA LEU A 113 -1.88 2.65 -0.51
C LEU A 113 -1.78 4.16 -0.77
N THR A 114 -2.90 4.88 -0.78
CA THR A 114 -2.93 6.31 -1.09
C THR A 114 -3.41 7.14 0.10
N ILE A 115 -2.97 8.39 0.17
CA ILE A 115 -3.53 9.37 1.11
C ILE A 115 -4.01 10.57 0.31
N THR A 116 -5.21 11.05 0.61
CA THR A 116 -5.70 12.31 0.06
C THR A 116 -5.06 13.46 0.83
N GLU A 117 -4.23 14.24 0.14
CA GLU A 117 -3.73 15.51 0.65
C GLU A 117 -4.61 16.63 0.09
N SER A 118 -4.97 17.59 0.95
CA SER A 118 -5.50 18.86 0.47
C SER A 118 -4.42 19.53 -0.36
N ASP A 119 -4.70 19.75 -1.65
CA ASP A 119 -3.81 20.46 -2.56
C ASP A 119 -3.36 21.79 -1.92
N THR A 120 -2.10 21.82 -1.52
CA THR A 120 -1.38 23.07 -1.23
C THR A 120 -0.37 23.24 -2.36
N GLU A 121 -0.91 23.71 -3.48
CA GLU A 121 -0.28 24.06 -4.77
C GLU A 121 0.23 22.91 -5.68
#